data_AF-A0A8S2TAD7-F1
#
_entry.id   AF-A0A8S2TAD7-F1
#
_cell.length_a   1.000
_cell.length_b   1.000
_cell.length_c   1.000
_cell.angle_alpha   90.00
_cell.angle_beta   90.00
_cell.angle_gamma   90.00
#
_symmetry.space_group_name_H-M   'P 1'
#
loop_
_entity.id
_entity.type
_entity.pdbx_description
1 polymer ?
#
loop_
_entity_poly.entity_id
_entity_poly.type
_entity_poly.pdbx_seq_one_letter_code
_entity_poly.pdbx_strand_id
1 'polypeptide(L)'
;GGAMGSSLTLTLVNIFMSAWQKNIVEEQTKTGEFYGRYIDDIFMTWNRSEEELRKLLDDVSTWYPNIKLDYKMSNSLPFLDVQLTNNNG
;
A
#
# COMPACT_ATOMS: atom_id res chain seq x y z
N GLY A 1 10.62 -12.75 12.88
CA GLY A 1 11.07 -12.80 11.48
C GLY A 1 10.87 -14.20 10.97
N GLY A 2 9.86 -14.43 10.14
CA GLY A 2 9.70 -15.70 9.44
C GLY A 2 10.72 -15.77 8.31
N ALA A 3 11.38 -16.91 8.15
CA ALA A 3 12.29 -17.13 7.02
C ALA A 3 11.54 -16.90 5.70
N MET A 4 12.14 -16.15 4.77
CA MET A 4 11.75 -16.06 3.35
C MET A 4 11.94 -17.42 2.64
N GLY A 5 11.37 -18.50 3.18
CA GLY A 5 11.83 -19.87 2.87
C GLY A 5 10.73 -20.92 2.68
N SER A 6 9.46 -20.60 2.94
CA SER A 6 8.36 -21.51 2.65
C SER A 6 7.40 -20.87 1.66
N SER A 7 7.31 -21.44 0.46
CA SER A 7 6.36 -21.05 -0.59
C SER A 7 4.92 -21.00 -0.08
N LEU A 8 4.58 -21.83 0.91
CA LEU A 8 3.28 -21.83 1.57
C LEU A 8 3.07 -20.59 2.43
N THR A 9 4.09 -20.14 3.17
CA THR A 9 4.01 -18.92 3.99
C THR A 9 3.83 -17.68 3.11
N LEU A 10 4.58 -17.57 2.01
CA LEU A 10 4.41 -16.49 1.03
C LEU A 10 2.99 -16.48 0.42
N THR A 11 2.45 -17.65 0.11
CA THR A 11 1.09 -17.78 -0.42
C THR A 11 0.04 -17.34 0.60
N LEU A 12 0.18 -17.76 1.86
CA LEU A 12 -0.74 -17.37 2.93
C LEU A 12 -0.69 -15.86 3.20
N VAL A 13 0.52 -15.29 3.23
CA VAL A 13 0.71 -13.83 3.36
C VAL A 13 0.06 -13.10 2.19
N ASN A 14 0.24 -13.57 0.96
CA ASN A 14 -0.38 -12.95 -0.22
C ASN A 14 -1.91 -12.98 -0.17
N ILE A 15 -2.52 -14.08 0.29
CA ILE A 15 -3.98 -14.18 0.47
C ILE A 15 -4.46 -13.22 1.54
N PHE A 16 -3.77 -13.20 2.69
CA PHE A 16 -4.10 -12.30 3.79
C PHE A 16 -3.98 -10.82 3.37
N MET A 17 -2.89 -10.45 2.72
CA MET A 17 -2.69 -9.09 2.19
C MET A 17 -3.70 -8.73 1.10
N SER A 18 -4.14 -9.69 0.28
CA SER A 18 -5.20 -9.49 -0.71
C SER A 18 -6.54 -9.13 -0.04
N ALA A 19 -6.90 -9.82 1.03
CA ALA A 19 -8.11 -9.51 1.80
C ALA A 19 -8.00 -8.15 2.50
N TRP A 20 -6.84 -7.87 3.10
CA TRP A 20 -6.56 -6.61 3.79
C TRP A 20 -6.63 -5.39 2.86
N GLN A 21 -6.00 -5.47 1.67
CA GLN A 21 -5.95 -4.34 0.74
C GLN A 21 -7.24 -4.13 -0.06
N LYS A 22 -8.21 -5.05 0.01
CA LYS A 22 -9.38 -5.08 -0.87
C LYS A 22 -10.11 -3.75 -0.91
N ASN A 23 -10.38 -3.15 0.25
CA ASN A 23 -11.08 -1.87 0.36
C ASN A 23 -10.28 -0.72 -0.27
N ILE A 24 -8.94 -0.72 -0.12
CA ILE A 24 -8.06 0.29 -0.73
C ILE A 24 -8.09 0.15 -2.24
N VAL A 25 -7.93 -1.08 -2.77
CA VAL A 25 -7.95 -1.34 -4.21
C VAL A 25 -9.30 -0.96 -4.83
N GLU A 26 -10.40 -1.25 -4.13
CA GLU A 26 -11.74 -0.85 -4.58
C GLU A 26 -11.89 0.67 -4.64
N GLU A 27 -11.39 1.41 -3.65
CA GLU A 27 -11.38 2.88 -3.67
C GLU A 27 -10.52 3.42 -4.81
N GLN A 28 -9.31 2.90 -5.00
CA GLN A 28 -8.39 3.29 -6.07
C GLN A 28 -8.99 3.01 -7.47
N THR A 29 -9.66 1.87 -7.62
CA THR A 29 -10.31 1.49 -8.89
C THR A 29 -11.46 2.45 -9.23
N LYS A 30 -12.22 2.92 -8.23
CA LYS A 30 -13.30 3.89 -8.45
C LYS A 30 -12.78 5.27 -8.86
N THR A 31 -11.65 5.68 -8.31
CA THR A 31 -11.03 7.00 -8.57
C THR A 31 -10.14 7.00 -9.81
N GLY A 32 -9.83 5.83 -10.38
CA GLY A 32 -8.88 5.70 -11.48
C GLY A 32 -7.43 5.91 -11.05
N GLU A 33 -7.16 5.79 -9.76
CA GLU A 33 -5.82 5.92 -9.18
C GLU A 33 -5.07 4.58 -9.30
N PHE A 34 -3.74 4.66 -9.39
CA PHE A 34 -2.87 3.50 -9.44
C PHE A 34 -2.65 2.91 -8.05
N TYR A 35 -2.76 1.58 -7.96
CA TYR A 35 -2.36 0.79 -6.80
C TYR A 35 -1.46 -0.37 -7.24
N GLY A 36 -0.29 -0.48 -6.62
CA GLY A 36 0.67 -1.56 -6.84
C GLY A 36 1.20 -2.10 -5.51
N ARG A 37 1.39 -3.41 -5.42
CA ARG A 37 2.03 -4.07 -4.28
C ARG A 37 3.14 -5.00 -4.77
N TYR A 38 4.29 -4.92 -4.12
CA TYR A 38 5.40 -5.85 -4.27
C TYR A 38 5.75 -6.46 -2.91
N ILE A 39 5.28 -7.69 -2.66
CA ILE A 39 5.43 -8.40 -1.37
C ILE A 39 4.90 -7.53 -0.21
N ASP A 40 5.80 -6.87 0.52
CA ASP A 40 5.50 -6.02 1.68
C ASP A 40 5.45 -4.53 1.31
N ASP A 41 5.98 -4.14 0.15
CA ASP A 41 6.01 -2.75 -0.32
C ASP A 41 4.74 -2.40 -1.10
N ILE A 42 4.09 -1.30 -0.73
CA ILE A 42 2.87 -0.80 -1.39
C ILE A 42 3.16 0.58 -1.98
N PHE A 43 2.71 0.79 -3.20
CA PHE A 43 2.72 2.07 -3.88
C PHE A 43 1.30 2.40 -4.35
N MET A 44 0.85 3.62 -4.07
CA MET A 44 -0.42 4.12 -4.57
C MET A 44 -0.32 5.59 -4.92
N THR A 45 -1.11 6.01 -5.91
CA THR A 45 -1.28 7.42 -6.25
C THR A 45 -2.52 7.97 -5.58
N TRP A 46 -2.51 9.25 -5.22
CA TRP A 46 -3.66 9.89 -4.61
C TRP A 46 -3.82 11.31 -5.15
N ASN A 47 -4.99 11.58 -5.72
CA ASN A 47 -5.32 12.84 -6.37
C ASN A 47 -6.33 13.68 -5.57
N ARG A 48 -6.77 13.18 -4.40
CA ARG A 48 -7.68 13.88 -3.49
C ARG A 48 -6.91 14.62 -2.39
N SER A 49 -7.62 15.10 -1.37
CA SER A 49 -7.00 15.83 -0.26
C SER A 49 -6.03 14.94 0.53
N GLU A 50 -4.92 15.52 0.99
CA GLU A 50 -3.95 14.82 1.84
C GLU A 50 -4.58 14.38 3.16
N GLU A 51 -5.53 15.16 3.68
CA GLU A 51 -6.28 14.87 4.90
C GLU A 51 -7.12 13.60 4.77
N GLU A 52 -7.78 13.37 3.62
CA GLU A 52 -8.52 12.14 3.35
C GLU A 52 -7.58 10.93 3.25
N LEU A 53 -6.40 11.11 2.64
CA LEU A 53 -5.40 10.04 2.57
C LEU A 53 -4.88 9.67 3.96
N ARG A 54 -4.57 10.66 4.80
CA ARG A 54 -4.13 10.44 6.18
C ARG A 54 -5.19 9.70 6.98
N LYS A 55 -6.46 10.10 6.87
CA LYS A 55 -7.59 9.38 7.50
C LYS A 55 -7.69 7.94 7.03
N LEU A 56 -7.59 7.71 5.72
CA LEU A 56 -7.61 6.35 5.16
C LEU A 56 -6.47 5.50 5.75
N LEU A 57 -5.24 6.04 5.81
CA LEU A 57 -4.08 5.32 6.32
C LEU A 57 -4.18 5.04 7.83
N ASP A 58 -4.68 6.02 8.59
CA ASP A 58 -4.94 5.87 10.02
C ASP A 58 -6.01 4.79 10.24
N ASP A 59 -7.13 4.84 9.52
CA ASP A 59 -8.20 3.83 9.58
C ASP A 59 -7.66 2.44 9.27
N VAL A 60 -6.91 2.29 8.19
CA VAL A 60 -6.32 1.01 7.79
C VAL A 60 -5.34 0.48 8.85
N SER A 61 -4.58 1.36 9.50
CA SER A 61 -3.70 0.97 10.61
C SER A 61 -4.47 0.44 11.82
N THR A 62 -5.74 0.82 11.99
CA THR A 62 -6.60 0.29 13.06
C THR A 62 -7.24 -1.05 12.75
N TRP A 63 -7.37 -1.43 11.47
CA TRP A 63 -8.06 -2.67 11.08
C TRP A 63 -7.38 -3.92 11.63
N TYR A 64 -6.05 -3.87 11.77
CA TYR A 64 -5.28 -4.98 12.29
C TYR A 64 -4.19 -4.46 13.25
N PRO A 65 -4.32 -4.67 14.57
CA PRO A 65 -3.36 -4.16 15.55
C PRO A 65 -1.94 -4.73 15.40
N ASN A 66 -1.80 -5.81 14.63
CA ASN A 66 -0.51 -6.45 14.33
C ASN A 66 0.18 -5.90 13.08
N ILE A 67 -0.51 -5.08 12.27
CA ILE A 67 0.03 -4.46 11.06
C ILE A 67 0.28 -2.98 11.35
N LYS A 68 1.55 -2.57 11.38
CA LYS A 68 1.92 -1.16 11.44
C LYS A 68 2.25 -0.69 10.04
N LEU A 69 1.50 0.28 9.53
CA LEU A 69 1.80 0.97 8.29
C LEU A 69 2.80 2.09 8.56
N ASP A 70 3.95 2.02 7.91
CA ASP A 70 4.86 3.16 7.78
C ASP A 70 4.74 3.69 6.35
N TYR A 71 4.43 4.97 6.20
CA TYR A 71 4.15 5.58 4.90
C TYR A 71 4.94 6.87 4.72
N LYS A 72 5.32 7.14 3.48
CA LYS A 72 5.95 8.38 3.05
C LYS A 72 5.19 8.95 1.86
N MET A 73 4.93 10.24 1.91
CA MET A 73 4.27 10.99 0.84
C MET A 73 5.25 12.01 0.31
N SER A 74 5.48 12.00 -1.00
CA SER A 74 6.26 13.01 -1.69
C SER A 74 5.99 12.92 -3.19
N ASN A 75 6.20 14.03 -3.90
CA ASN A 75 6.23 14.05 -5.36
C ASN A 75 7.40 13.23 -5.94
N SER A 76 8.42 12.94 -5.14
CA SER A 76 9.47 12.00 -5.52
C SER A 76 9.80 11.02 -4.40
N LEU A 77 9.69 9.73 -4.69
CA LEU A 77 9.95 8.67 -3.73
C LEU A 77 10.77 7.54 -4.38
N PRO A 78 11.78 6.99 -3.67
CA PRO A 78 12.36 5.72 -4.07
C PRO A 78 11.37 4.59 -3.76
N PHE A 79 11.17 3.69 -4.72
CA PHE A 79 10.37 2.47 -4.56
C PHE A 79 11.14 1.31 -5.20
N LEU A 80 11.50 0.30 -4.40
CA LEU A 80 12.46 -0.73 -4.80
C LEU A 80 13.77 -0.08 -5.28
N ASP A 81 14.18 -0.35 -6.53
CA ASP A 81 15.38 0.22 -7.16
C ASP A 81 15.05 1.34 -8.17
N VAL A 82 13.82 1.88 -8.16
CA VAL A 82 13.39 2.95 -9.08
C VAL A 82 12.99 4.21 -8.32
N GLN A 83 13.34 5.37 -8.88
CA GLN A 83 12.86 6.66 -8.38
C GLN A 83 11.59 7.04 -9.12
N LEU A 84 10.48 7.13 -8.37
CA LEU A 84 9.21 7.61 -8.88
C LEU A 84 9.17 9.12 -8.72
N THR A 85 8.86 9.85 -9.80
CA THR A 85 8.71 11.31 -9.80
C THR A 85 7.41 11.68 -10.48
N ASN A 86 6.51 12.33 -9.74
CA ASN A 86 5.37 13.00 -10.35
C ASN A 86 5.83 14.37 -10.87
N ASN A 87 5.99 14.47 -12.19
CA ASN A 87 6.45 15.69 -12.86
C ASN A 87 5.32 16.66 -13.22
N ASN A 88 4.05 16.23 -13.24
CA ASN A 88 2.96 17.00 -13.86
C ASN A 88 1.63 17.07 -13.10
N GLY A 89 1.52 16.50 -11.89
CA GLY A 89 0.24 16.46 -11.15
C GLY A 89 -0.64 15.36 -11.71
#